data_AF-X6FCH0-F1
#
_entry.id   AF-X6FCH0-F1
#
_cell.length_a   1.000
_cell.length_b   1.000
_cell.length_c   1.000
_cell.angle_alpha   90.00
_cell.angle_beta   90.00
_cell.angle_gamma   90.00
#
_symmetry.space_group_name_H-M   'P 1'
#
loop_
_entity.id
_entity.type
_entity.pdbx_description
1 polymer ?
#
loop_
_entity_poly.entity_id
_entity_poly.type
_entity_poly.pdbx_seq_one_letter_code
_entity_poly.pdbx_strand_id
1 'polypeptide(L)'
;MRVAAMTLAFYPGGSNLQAIRYAIMPQALPVILSVILYNFESNARSGMILGIVGAGGTGFLLADRMHAFRWPEAWSIIFMIIAMST
;
A
#
# COMPACT_ATOMS: atom_id res chain seq x y z
N MET A 1 18.27 -11.55 19.01
CA MET A 1 17.17 -12.31 18.38
C MET A 1 17.48 -12.83 16.97
N ARG A 2 18.08 -12.04 16.06
CA ARG A 2 18.33 -12.46 14.65
C ARG A 2 19.23 -13.70 14.48
N VAL A 3 20.19 -13.91 15.38
CA VAL A 3 21.15 -15.04 15.31
C VAL A 3 20.51 -16.37 15.77
N ALA A 4 19.59 -16.35 16.74
CA ALA A 4 18.98 -17.56 17.30
C ALA A 4 18.01 -18.27 16.34
N ALA A 5 17.25 -17.50 15.54
CA ALA A 5 16.37 -18.07 14.52
C ALA A 5 17.16 -18.68 13.34
N MET A 6 18.31 -18.07 12.99
CA MET A 6 19.21 -18.59 11.96
C MET A 6 19.87 -19.90 12.43
N THR A 7 20.30 -20.01 13.68
CA THR A 7 20.96 -21.23 14.18
C THR A 7 20.02 -22.42 14.35
N LEU A 8 18.76 -22.21 14.75
CA LEU A 8 17.74 -23.28 14.85
C LEU A 8 17.37 -23.84 13.47
N ALA A 9 17.43 -23.01 12.43
CA ALA A 9 17.12 -23.38 11.05
C ALA A 9 18.16 -24.30 10.39
N PHE A 10 19.43 -24.21 10.80
CA PHE A 10 20.54 -25.02 10.27
C PHE A 10 21.00 -26.13 11.23
N TYR A 11 20.21 -26.43 12.28
CA TYR A 11 20.50 -27.56 13.16
C TYR A 11 20.35 -28.89 12.39
N PRO A 12 21.20 -29.92 12.63
CA PRO A 12 21.04 -31.21 11.99
C PRO A 12 19.70 -31.84 12.39
N GLY A 13 18.71 -31.74 11.48
CA GLY A 13 17.31 -32.13 11.69
C GLY A 13 16.27 -31.07 11.26
N GLY A 14 16.66 -29.82 11.06
CA GLY A 14 15.78 -28.75 10.55
C GLY A 14 15.57 -28.83 9.03
N SER A 15 14.31 -28.72 8.57
CA SER A 15 14.04 -28.69 7.13
C SER A 15 14.27 -27.29 6.55
N ASN A 16 14.74 -27.21 5.30
CA ASN A 16 14.93 -25.95 4.58
C ASN A 16 13.65 -25.07 4.56
N LEU A 17 12.47 -25.70 4.63
CA LEU A 17 11.19 -25.00 4.67
C LEU A 17 10.93 -24.32 6.03
N GLN A 18 11.38 -24.91 7.14
CA GLN A 18 11.31 -24.26 8.46
C GLN A 18 12.25 -23.07 8.54
N ALA A 19 13.45 -23.17 7.96
CA ALA A 19 14.39 -22.06 7.85
C ALA A 19 13.77 -20.85 7.12
N ILE A 20 13.14 -21.08 5.97
CA ILE A 20 12.52 -20.02 5.18
C ILE A 20 11.35 -19.38 5.95
N ARG A 21 10.46 -20.18 6.54
CA ARG A 21 9.27 -19.66 7.23
C ARG A 21 9.56 -18.92 8.53
N TYR A 22 10.55 -19.36 9.31
CA TYR A 22 10.77 -18.81 10.67
C TYR A 22 12.00 -17.92 10.79
N ALA A 23 12.99 -18.03 9.89
CA ALA A 23 14.14 -17.14 9.88
C ALA A 23 14.01 -16.04 8.82
N ILE A 24 13.64 -16.39 7.59
CA ILE A 24 13.74 -15.46 6.44
C ILE A 24 12.44 -14.67 6.25
N MET A 25 11.29 -15.34 6.22
CA MET A 25 9.98 -14.72 5.98
C MET A 25 9.65 -13.60 6.97
N PRO A 26 9.76 -13.77 8.32
CA PRO A 26 9.44 -12.69 9.26
C PRO A 26 10.42 -11.50 9.17
N GLN A 27 11.62 -11.70 8.61
CA GLN A 27 12.57 -10.61 8.35
C GLN A 27 12.25 -9.87 7.04
N ALA A 28 11.77 -10.57 6.02
CA ALA A 28 11.38 -9.98 4.75
C ALA A 28 9.97 -9.37 4.76
N LEU A 29 9.08 -9.88 5.62
CA LEU A 29 7.67 -9.46 5.70
C LEU A 29 7.50 -7.94 5.90
N PRO A 30 8.23 -7.27 6.82
CA PRO A 30 8.09 -5.83 7.00
C PRO A 30 8.47 -5.05 5.73
N VAL A 31 9.50 -5.49 5.01
CA VAL A 31 9.94 -4.85 3.76
C VAL A 31 8.92 -5.08 2.64
N ILE A 32 8.42 -6.31 2.50
CA ILE A 32 7.39 -6.64 1.50
C ILE A 32 6.13 -5.83 1.77
N LEU A 33 5.68 -5.75 3.03
CA LEU A 33 4.53 -4.94 3.42
C LEU A 33 4.74 -3.47 3.09
N SER A 34 5.91 -2.89 3.39
CA SER A 34 6.22 -1.51 3.01
C SER A 34 6.14 -1.29 1.50
N VAL A 35 6.68 -2.21 0.70
CA VAL A 35 6.62 -2.12 -0.78
C VAL A 35 5.19 -2.25 -1.28
N ILE A 36 4.39 -3.17 -0.74
CA ILE A 36 2.98 -3.34 -1.12
C ILE A 36 2.18 -2.10 -0.77
N LEU A 37 2.34 -1.56 0.44
CA LEU A 37 1.63 -0.36 0.90
C LEU A 37 2.02 0.86 0.08
N TYR A 38 3.31 1.03 -0.21
CA TYR A 38 3.80 2.10 -1.08
C TYR A 38 3.22 1.99 -2.49
N ASN A 39 3.21 0.79 -3.07
CA ASN A 39 2.60 0.58 -4.37
C ASN A 39 1.08 0.80 -4.33
N PHE A 40 0.40 0.40 -3.25
CA PHE A 40 -1.02 0.63 -3.09
C PHE A 40 -1.34 2.14 -3.06
N GLU A 41 -0.60 2.91 -2.26
CA GLU A 41 -0.74 4.37 -2.19
C GLU A 41 -0.47 5.04 -3.55
N SER A 42 0.63 4.65 -4.21
CA SER A 42 1.01 5.15 -5.53
C SER A 42 -0.03 4.81 -6.61
N ASN A 43 -0.57 3.60 -6.58
CA ASN A 43 -1.64 3.17 -7.49
C ASN A 43 -2.95 3.90 -7.19
N ALA A 44 -3.28 4.14 -5.92
CA ALA A 44 -4.45 4.93 -5.55
C ALA A 44 -4.34 6.36 -6.10
N ARG A 45 -3.17 7.00 -5.99
CA ARG A 45 -2.90 8.34 -6.54
C ARG A 45 -2.99 8.37 -8.07
N SER A 46 -2.36 7.41 -8.73
CA SER A 46 -2.42 7.29 -10.20
C SER A 46 -3.85 7.03 -10.69
N GLY A 47 -4.62 6.23 -9.95
CA GLY A 47 -6.04 5.99 -10.22
C GLY A 47 -6.91 7.24 -10.08
N MET A 48 -6.59 8.18 -9.19
CA MET A 48 -7.28 9.47 -9.12
C MET A 48 -7.03 10.32 -10.38
N ILE A 49 -5.79 10.36 -10.88
CA ILE A 49 -5.44 11.09 -12.11
C ILE A 49 -6.21 10.48 -13.30
N LEU A 50 -6.23 9.14 -13.41
CA LEU A 50 -7.02 8.45 -14.43
C LEU A 50 -8.52 8.68 -14.27
N GLY A 51 -9.01 8.82 -13.03
CA GLY A 51 -10.41 9.13 -12.74
C GLY A 51 -10.85 10.49 -13.29
N ILE A 52 -9.97 11.50 -13.25
CA ILE A 52 -10.24 12.82 -13.86
C ILE A 52 -10.43 12.70 -15.39
N VAL A 53 -9.73 11.78 -16.05
CA VAL A 53 -9.84 11.52 -17.50
C VAL A 53 -11.11 10.72 -17.86
N GLY A 54 -11.89 10.26 -16.86
CA GLY A 54 -13.15 9.56 -17.08
C GLY A 54 -13.11 8.04 -16.88
N ALA A 55 -12.01 7.49 -16.34
CA ALA A 55 -11.93 6.07 -15.99
C ALA A 55 -12.79 5.67 -14.78
N GLY A 56 -13.45 6.63 -14.12
CA GLY A 56 -14.23 6.44 -12.89
C GLY A 56 -13.40 6.60 -11.59
N GLY A 57 -14.03 6.40 -10.43
CA GLY A 57 -13.36 6.46 -9.12
C GLY A 57 -13.33 7.85 -8.45
N THR A 58 -12.45 8.03 -7.45
CA THR A 58 -12.42 9.25 -6.61
C THR A 58 -12.06 10.50 -7.39
N GLY A 59 -11.17 10.40 -8.38
CA GLY A 59 -10.83 11.52 -9.27
C GLY A 59 -11.96 11.93 -10.20
N PHE A 60 -12.80 10.97 -10.62
CA PHE A 60 -14.00 11.26 -11.39
C PHE A 60 -15.02 12.03 -10.55
N LEU A 61 -15.25 11.62 -9.29
CA LEU A 61 -16.13 12.34 -8.37
C LEU A 61 -15.65 13.78 -8.13
N LEU A 62 -14.33 14.00 -8.00
CA LEU A 62 -13.79 15.35 -7.87
C LEU A 62 -14.08 16.18 -9.12
N ALA A 63 -13.77 15.65 -10.32
CA ALA A 63 -14.02 16.34 -11.58
C ALA A 63 -15.51 16.66 -11.78
N ASP A 64 -16.40 15.71 -11.50
CA ASP A 64 -17.86 15.89 -11.54
C ASP A 64 -18.33 17.04 -10.64
N ARG A 65 -17.86 17.10 -9.38
CA ARG A 65 -18.24 18.19 -8.46
C ARG A 65 -17.66 19.53 -8.84
N MET A 66 -16.46 19.56 -9.42
CA MET A 66 -15.88 20.78 -9.98
C MET A 66 -16.69 21.28 -11.19
N HIS A 67 -17.11 20.38 -12.09
CA HIS A 67 -17.96 20.73 -13.23
C HIS A 67 -19.37 21.17 -12.81
N ALA A 68 -19.90 20.61 -11.73
CA ALA A 68 -21.19 20.99 -11.16
C ALA A 68 -21.15 22.28 -10.32
N PHE A 69 -20.00 22.98 -10.25
CA PHE A 69 -19.77 24.15 -9.39
C PHE A 69 -20.08 23.91 -7.89
N ARG A 70 -19.96 22.66 -7.45
CA ARG A 70 -20.19 22.20 -6.08
C ARG A 70 -18.89 22.25 -5.27
N TRP A 71 -18.44 23.48 -5.03
CA TRP A 71 -17.16 23.75 -4.36
C TRP A 71 -17.04 23.15 -2.94
N PRO A 72 -18.06 23.21 -2.07
CA PRO A 72 -17.96 22.61 -0.73
C PRO A 72 -17.64 21.11 -0.79
N GLU A 73 -18.25 20.39 -1.73
CA GLU A 73 -18.05 18.97 -1.92
C GLU A 73 -16.71 18.66 -2.58
N ALA A 74 -16.28 19.47 -3.55
CA ALA A 74 -14.95 19.36 -4.13
C ALA A 74 -13.85 19.51 -3.06
N TRP A 75 -13.98 20.48 -2.15
CA TRP A 75 -13.05 20.65 -1.03
C TRP A 75 -13.01 19.44 -0.10
N SER A 76 -14.17 18.85 0.21
CA SER A 76 -14.23 17.64 1.05
C SER A 76 -13.46 16.46 0.43
N ILE A 77 -13.56 16.28 -0.89
CA ILE A 77 -12.87 15.22 -1.62
C ILE A 77 -11.35 15.51 -1.65
N ILE A 78 -10.94 16.76 -1.87
CA ILE A 78 -9.52 17.15 -1.84
C ILE A 78 -8.90 16.87 -0.47
N PHE A 79 -9.58 17.24 0.62
CA PHE A 79 -9.09 16.96 1.97
C PHE A 79 -8.96 15.46 2.24
N MET A 80 -9.92 14.64 1.80
CA MET A 80 -9.85 13.19 1.92
C MET A 80 -8.62 12.61 1.18
N ILE A 81 -8.31 13.13 0.00
CA ILE A 81 -7.14 12.70 -0.79
C ILE A 81 -5.84 13.05 -0.07
N ILE A 82 -5.73 14.28 0.46
CA ILE A 82 -4.54 14.73 1.20
C ILE A 82 -4.35 13.90 2.47
N ALA A 83 -5.43 13.64 3.22
CA ALA A 83 -5.39 12.83 4.43
C ALA A 83 -4.97 11.38 4.18
N MET A 84 -5.21 10.83 2.98
CA MET A 84 -4.73 9.49 2.61
C MET A 84 -3.28 9.50 2.13
N SER A 85 -2.78 10.63 1.63
CA SER A 85 -1.40 10.78 1.13
C SER A 85 -0.40 11.22 2.20
N THR A 86 -0.86 11.64 3.37
CA THR A 86 -0.04 12.18 4.48
C THR A 86 0.01 11.16 5.61
#